data_AF-A0A5M9WUW8-F1
#
_entry.id   AF-A0A5M9WUW8-F1
#
_cell.length_a   1.000
_cell.length_b   1.000
_cell.length_c   1.000
_cell.angle_alpha   90.00
_cell.angle_beta   90.00
_cell.angle_gamma   90.00
#
_symmetry.space_group_name_H-M   'P 1'
#
loop_
_entity.id
_entity.type
_entity.pdbx_description
1 polymer ?
#
loop_
_entity_poly.entity_id
_entity_poly.type
_entity_poly.pdbx_seq_one_letter_code
_entity_poly.pdbx_strand_id
1 'polypeptide(L)'
;MRELAPDEYSTILPLLETIRNKAVFALSVIDGIQQGSVYVNEGNRITSAFITSSGGFYSVAGDETNDAFAQDVIQYMNDESNHPDFFCIGCLYPGLGEKDK
;
A
#
# COMPACT_ATOMS: atom_id res chain seq x y z
N MET A 1 -3.30 -0.07 -12.39
CA MET A 1 -3.70 -0.10 -10.98
C MET A 1 -4.87 0.85 -10.80
N ARG A 2 -5.86 0.47 -9.99
CA ARG A 2 -7.09 1.23 -9.80
C ARG A 2 -7.08 1.92 -8.45
N GLU A 3 -7.38 3.22 -8.42
CA GLU A 3 -7.61 3.96 -7.17
C GLU A 3 -8.97 3.61 -6.58
N LEU A 4 -9.01 3.39 -5.27
CA LEU A 4 -10.23 3.19 -4.51
C LEU A 4 -10.84 4.53 -4.12
N ALA A 5 -12.17 4.58 -4.02
CA ALA A 5 -12.83 5.67 -3.31
C ALA A 5 -12.61 5.52 -1.78
N PRO A 6 -12.61 6.61 -0.99
CA PRO A 6 -12.37 6.54 0.45
C PRO A 6 -13.31 5.59 1.22
N ASP A 7 -14.56 5.45 0.78
CA ASP A 7 -15.54 4.53 1.35
C ASP A 7 -15.26 3.06 1.02
N GLU A 8 -14.35 2.78 0.09
CA GLU A 8 -13.88 1.44 -0.27
C GLU A 8 -12.60 1.04 0.47
N TYR A 9 -11.93 1.95 1.19
CA TYR A 9 -10.60 1.69 1.78
C TYR A 9 -10.59 0.49 2.74
N SER A 10 -11.67 0.23 3.47
CA SER A 10 -11.75 -0.92 4.37
C SER A 10 -11.63 -2.28 3.65
N THR A 11 -11.82 -2.33 2.33
CA THR A 11 -11.70 -3.57 1.54
C THR A 11 -10.28 -4.15 1.53
N ILE A 12 -9.25 -3.33 1.77
CA ILE A 12 -7.85 -3.78 1.80
C ILE A 12 -7.38 -4.21 3.20
N LEU A 13 -8.19 -4.06 4.24
CA LEU A 13 -7.83 -4.47 5.61
C LEU A 13 -7.37 -5.93 5.74
N PRO A 14 -7.97 -6.92 5.04
CA PRO A 14 -7.50 -8.30 5.08
C PRO A 14 -6.04 -8.47 4.60
N LEU A 15 -5.57 -7.61 3.69
CA LEU A 15 -4.18 -7.64 3.22
C LEU A 15 -3.19 -7.14 4.28
N LEU A 16 -3.69 -6.42 5.30
CA LEU A 16 -2.88 -5.81 6.36
C LEU A 16 -2.93 -6.57 7.70
N GLU A 17 -3.72 -7.65 7.80
CA GLU A 17 -3.95 -8.35 9.08
C GLU A 17 -2.66 -8.84 9.75
N THR A 18 -1.70 -9.31 8.95
CA THR A 18 -0.42 -9.86 9.42
C THR A 18 0.60 -8.79 9.84
N ILE A 19 0.33 -7.51 9.52
CA ILE A 19 1.27 -6.39 9.63
C ILE A 19 0.68 -5.20 10.41
N ARG A 20 -0.49 -5.38 11.04
CA ARG A 20 -1.30 -4.31 11.65
C ARG A 20 -0.50 -3.39 12.61
N ASN A 21 0.41 -3.94 13.40
CA ASN A 21 1.25 -3.16 14.33
C ASN A 21 2.43 -2.42 13.66
N LYS A 22 2.76 -2.75 12.40
CA LYS A 22 3.86 -2.15 11.62
C LYS A 22 3.36 -1.13 10.59
N ALA A 23 2.05 -1.08 10.34
CA ALA A 23 1.42 -0.33 9.26
C ALA A 23 0.65 0.91 9.76
N VAL A 24 1.14 1.60 10.81
CA VAL A 24 0.39 2.66 11.51
C VAL A 24 -0.08 3.77 10.57
N PHE A 25 0.77 4.25 9.66
CA PHE A 25 0.36 5.29 8.71
C PHE A 25 -0.67 4.78 7.70
N ALA A 26 -0.55 3.53 7.24
CA ALA A 26 -1.48 2.94 6.28
C ALA A 26 -2.87 2.77 6.92
N LEU A 27 -2.93 2.36 8.19
CA LEU A 27 -4.17 2.33 8.96
C LEU A 27 -4.75 3.74 9.15
N SER A 28 -3.93 4.75 9.46
CA SER A 28 -4.40 6.14 9.55
C SER A 28 -4.99 6.68 8.24
N VAL A 29 -4.47 6.26 7.07
CA VAL A 29 -5.05 6.61 5.76
C VAL A 29 -6.39 5.89 5.56
N ILE A 30 -6.46 4.60 5.89
CA ILE A 30 -7.70 3.80 5.78
C ILE A 30 -8.80 4.35 6.70
N ASP A 31 -8.46 4.77 7.91
CA ASP A 31 -9.38 5.35 8.88
C ASP A 31 -9.74 6.82 8.58
N GLY A 32 -9.16 7.40 7.52
CA GLY A 32 -9.39 8.79 7.12
C GLY A 32 -8.81 9.83 8.08
N ILE A 33 -7.95 9.42 9.02
CA ILE A 33 -7.26 10.32 9.95
C ILE A 33 -6.17 11.11 9.21
N GLN A 34 -5.51 10.47 8.25
CA GLN A 34 -4.46 11.05 7.44
C GLN A 34 -4.87 11.07 5.95
N GLN A 35 -4.53 12.16 5.25
CA GLN A 35 -4.75 12.24 3.81
C GLN A 35 -3.82 11.28 3.07
N GLY A 36 -4.38 10.62 2.05
CA GLY A 36 -3.68 9.61 1.27
C GLY A 36 -4.60 8.92 0.28
N SER A 37 -4.01 8.10 -0.58
CA SER A 37 -4.70 7.31 -1.58
C SER A 37 -4.46 5.82 -1.37
N VAL A 38 -5.43 5.00 -1.76
CA VAL A 38 -5.30 3.55 -1.81
C VAL A 38 -5.49 3.09 -3.25
N TYR A 39 -4.49 2.41 -3.79
CA TYR A 39 -4.52 1.79 -5.09
C TYR A 39 -4.51 0.26 -4.95
N VAL A 40 -5.21 -0.44 -5.83
CA VAL A 40 -5.26 -1.90 -5.86
C VAL A 40 -4.96 -2.43 -7.26
N ASN A 41 -4.62 -3.72 -7.33
CA ASN A 41 -4.50 -4.39 -8.62
C ASN A 41 -5.81 -4.36 -9.42
N GLU A 42 -5.69 -4.38 -10.74
CA GLU A 42 -6.84 -4.50 -11.64
C GLU A 42 -7.51 -5.89 -11.50
N GLY A 43 -8.80 -5.95 -11.86
CA GLY A 43 -9.58 -7.18 -11.92
C GLY A 43 -10.60 -7.33 -10.79
N ASN A 44 -11.24 -8.51 -10.72
CA ASN A 44 -12.36 -8.76 -9.82
C ASN A 44 -11.95 -9.08 -8.38
N ARG A 45 -10.67 -9.41 -8.14
CA ARG A 45 -10.15 -9.77 -6.83
C ARG A 45 -9.01 -8.86 -6.46
N ILE A 46 -9.14 -8.20 -5.31
CA ILE A 46 -8.09 -7.42 -4.69
C ILE A 46 -7.10 -8.41 -4.04
N THR A 47 -5.90 -8.49 -4.58
CA THR A 47 -4.79 -9.32 -4.09
C THR A 47 -3.60 -8.50 -3.65
N SER A 48 -3.45 -7.28 -4.17
CA SER A 48 -2.34 -6.38 -3.86
C SER A 48 -2.87 -4.96 -3.67
N ALA A 49 -2.24 -4.22 -2.76
CA ALA A 49 -2.57 -2.83 -2.46
C ALA A 49 -1.31 -1.98 -2.34
N PHE A 50 -1.42 -0.73 -2.76
CA PHE A 50 -0.42 0.31 -2.63
C PHE A 50 -1.08 1.50 -1.93
N ILE A 51 -0.57 1.84 -0.74
CA ILE A 51 -1.11 2.90 0.11
C ILE A 51 -0.13 4.06 0.09
N THR A 52 -0.62 5.26 -0.22
CA THR A 52 0.14 6.49 -0.16
C THR A 52 -0.34 7.38 0.98
N SER A 53 0.59 8.08 1.61
CA SER A 53 0.31 9.17 2.54
C SER A 53 0.80 10.48 1.96
N SER A 54 0.06 11.57 2.18
CA SER A 54 0.51 12.92 1.85
C SER A 54 1.81 13.33 2.55
N GLY A 55 2.21 12.63 3.61
CA GLY A 55 3.47 12.81 4.32
C GLY A 55 4.67 12.10 3.68
N GLY A 56 4.50 11.48 2.50
CA GLY A 56 5.58 10.81 1.76
C GLY A 56 5.87 9.37 2.20
N PHE A 57 5.05 8.78 3.07
CA PHE A 57 5.19 7.37 3.45
C PHE A 57 4.29 6.50 2.59
N TYR A 58 4.90 5.52 1.90
CA TYR A 58 4.18 4.61 1.01
C TYR A 58 4.37 3.16 1.45
N SER A 59 3.38 2.30 1.17
CA SER A 59 3.52 0.87 1.43
C SER A 59 2.81 0.02 0.38
N VAL A 60 3.41 -1.14 0.10
CA VAL A 60 2.83 -2.21 -0.70
C VAL A 60 2.50 -3.39 0.21
N ALA A 61 1.31 -3.98 0.01
CA ALA A 61 0.84 -5.16 0.72
C ALA A 61 0.17 -6.15 -0.23
N GLY A 62 0.11 -7.42 0.17
CA GLY A 62 -0.56 -8.50 -0.58
C GLY A 62 0.38 -9.33 -1.44
N ASP A 63 -0.10 -9.76 -2.60
CA ASP A 63 0.59 -10.66 -3.51
C ASP A 63 1.79 -9.99 -4.20
N GLU A 64 2.99 -10.50 -3.87
CA GLU A 64 4.29 -10.05 -4.39
C GLU A 64 4.58 -10.57 -5.81
N THR A 65 3.81 -11.54 -6.29
CA THR A 65 4.01 -12.19 -7.60
C THR A 65 3.20 -11.51 -8.71
N ASN A 66 2.44 -10.47 -8.39
CA ASN A 66 1.69 -9.70 -9.36
C ASN A 66 2.61 -8.69 -10.07
N ASP A 67 3.35 -9.17 -11.07
CA ASP A 67 4.32 -8.37 -11.84
C ASP A 67 3.70 -7.13 -12.48
N ALA A 68 2.45 -7.21 -12.95
CA ALA A 68 1.75 -6.08 -13.55
C ALA A 68 1.51 -4.97 -12.51
N PHE A 69 1.04 -5.34 -11.31
CA PHE A 69 0.84 -4.37 -10.23
C PHE A 69 2.18 -3.81 -9.71
N ALA A 70 3.21 -4.65 -9.61
CA ALA A 70 4.54 -4.20 -9.23
C ALA A 70 5.09 -3.18 -10.23
N GLN A 71 4.88 -3.40 -11.54
CA GLN A 71 5.28 -2.47 -12.58
C GLN A 71 4.52 -1.13 -12.49
N ASP A 72 3.22 -1.16 -12.20
CA ASP A 72 2.42 0.05 -11.97
C ASP A 72 2.96 0.87 -10.77
N VAL A 73 3.30 0.19 -9.67
CA VAL A 73 3.91 0.85 -8.50
C VAL A 73 5.28 1.44 -8.85
N ILE A 74 6.14 0.71 -9.57
CA ILE A 74 7.44 1.21 -10.02
C ILE A 74 7.26 2.45 -10.90
N GLN A 75 6.26 2.47 -11.78
CA GLN A 75 5.97 3.65 -12.60
C GLN A 75 5.53 4.84 -11.74
N TYR A 76 4.64 4.63 -10.76
CA TYR A 76 4.24 5.67 -9.82
C TYR A 76 5.44 6.25 -9.06
N MET A 77 6.35 5.38 -8.60
CA MET A 77 7.54 5.74 -7.81
C MET A 77 8.64 6.45 -8.62
N ASN A 78 8.62 6.35 -9.94
CA ASN A 78 9.60 7.01 -10.82
C ASN A 78 9.10 8.37 -11.33
N ASP A 79 7.84 8.71 -11.10
CA ASP A 79 7.29 10.01 -11.46
C ASP A 79 7.40 10.95 -10.26
N GLU A 80 8.39 11.85 -10.33
CA GLU A 80 8.69 12.82 -9.28
C GLU A 80 7.50 13.72 -8.92
N SER A 81 6.53 13.91 -9.82
CA SER A 81 5.34 14.71 -9.55
C SER A 81 4.37 14.07 -8.56
N ASN A 82 4.51 12.77 -8.30
CA ASN A 82 3.70 12.03 -7.32
C ASN A 82 4.21 12.18 -5.88
N HIS A 83 5.36 12.84 -5.69
CA HIS A 83 6.09 12.83 -4.44
C HIS A 83 6.21 14.22 -3.83
N PRO A 84 6.05 14.35 -2.49
CA PRO A 84 6.54 15.52 -1.80
C PRO A 84 8.09 15.50 -1.77
N ASP A 85 8.71 16.60 -1.29
CA ASP A 85 10.17 16.77 -1.22
C ASP A 85 10.92 15.59 -0.56
N PHE A 86 10.23 14.84 0.30
CA PHE A 86 10.73 13.61 0.91
C PHE A 86 9.71 12.48 0.75
N PHE A 87 10.16 11.30 0.31
CA PHE A 87 9.33 10.11 0.32
C PHE A 87 10.12 8.83 0.61
N CYS A 88 9.45 7.81 1.12
CA CYS A 88 9.99 6.47 1.29
C CYS A 88 8.91 5.40 1.12
N ILE A 89 9.33 4.22 0.65
CA ILE A 89 8.45 3.06 0.44
C ILE A 89 8.84 1.92 1.37
N GLY A 90 7.85 1.35 2.06
CA GLY A 90 7.99 0.18 2.92
C GLY A 90 7.20 -1.01 2.38
N CYS A 91 7.89 -2.12 2.07
CA CYS A 91 7.23 -3.36 1.71
C CYS A 91 6.80 -4.12 2.97
N LEU A 92 5.51 -4.40 3.11
CA LEU A 92 4.97 -5.09 4.27
C LEU A 92 4.52 -6.50 3.87
N TYR A 93 5.48 -7.43 3.81
CA TYR A 93 5.22 -8.84 3.48
C TYR A 93 5.11 -9.72 4.75
N PRO A 94 4.11 -10.60 4.83
CA PRO A 94 4.07 -11.65 5.85
C PRO A 94 5.15 -12.69 5.58
N GLY A 95 6.36 -12.49 6.11
CA GLY A 95 7.41 -13.52 5.99
C GLY A 95 8.83 -13.13 6.42
N LEU A 96 9.13 -11.83 6.57
CA LEU A 96 10.48 -11.38 6.96
C LEU A 96 10.66 -11.20 8.49
N GLY A 97 9.70 -11.66 9.31
CA GLY A 97 9.71 -11.46 10.76
C GLY A 97 9.83 -12.72 11.63
N GLU A 98 9.75 -13.93 11.06
CA GLU A 98 9.77 -15.19 11.83
C GLU A 98 10.65 -16.25 11.14
N LYS A 99 11.94 -15.95 11.01
CA LYS A 99 12.96 -16.98 10.70
C LYS A 99 14.08 -17.09 11.74
N ASP A 100 13.87 -16.56 12.95
CA ASP A 100 14.80 -16.78 14.05
C ASP A 100 14.04 -16.95 15.37
N LYS A 101 13.61 -18.19 15.66
CA LYS A 101 13.57 -18.78 17.00
C LYS A 101 13.80 -20.28 16.92
#